data_AF-X0Z1W3-F1
#
_entry.id   AF-X0Z1W3-F1
#
_cell.length_a   1.000
_cell.length_b   1.000
_cell.length_c   1.000
_cell.angle_alpha   90.00
_cell.angle_beta   90.00
_cell.angle_gamma   90.00
#
_symmetry.space_group_name_H-M   'P 1'
#
loop_
_entity.id
_entity.type
_entity.pdbx_description
1 polymer ?
#
loop_
_entity_poly.entity_id
_entity_poly.type
_entity_poly.pdbx_seq_one_letter_code
_entity_poly.pdbx_strand_id
1 'polypeptide(L)'
;MPSMNTPGVKALDVWDVLITQITKAGSIGELLDDYAGHQLTPYSYGPTNLAGPGSYIPPANTIVFIAHLVGASITEDGKFYFYDGDNIFLDAYVNKNDQYCRTMVGLMFCDGTNKFSNGLVTDHNLILHGVTMA
;
A
#
# COMPACT_ATOMS: atom_id res chain seq x y z
N MET A 1 -16.41 42.16 -29.53
CA MET A 1 -15.80 40.81 -29.48
C MET A 1 -16.33 40.12 -28.23
N PRO A 2 -16.84 38.88 -28.30
CA PRO A 2 -17.27 38.18 -27.09
C PRO A 2 -16.03 37.78 -26.28
N SER A 3 -16.05 38.08 -24.98
CA SER A 3 -15.06 37.65 -24.00
C SER A 3 -15.01 36.13 -23.95
N MET A 4 -13.86 35.54 -24.23
CA MET A 4 -13.60 34.12 -23.97
C MET A 4 -13.58 33.89 -22.46
N ASN A 5 -14.72 33.52 -21.89
CA ASN A 5 -14.73 32.78 -20.63
C ASN A 5 -14.31 31.34 -20.95
N THR A 6 -13.02 31.10 -21.07
CA THR A 6 -12.50 29.74 -20.93
C THR A 6 -12.95 29.26 -19.55
N PRO A 7 -13.64 28.12 -19.39
CA PRO A 7 -13.92 27.56 -18.06
C PRO A 7 -12.58 27.10 -17.49
N GLY A 8 -11.82 28.04 -16.96
CA GLY A 8 -10.57 27.78 -16.29
C GLY A 8 -10.93 27.11 -14.98
N VAL A 9 -10.46 25.86 -14.81
CA VAL A 9 -10.45 25.18 -13.51
C VAL A 9 -9.86 26.17 -12.51
N LYS A 10 -10.67 26.66 -11.58
CA LYS A 10 -10.21 27.59 -10.56
C LYS A 10 -9.43 26.79 -9.52
N ALA A 11 -8.51 27.44 -8.83
CA ALA A 11 -7.79 26.79 -7.71
C ALA A 11 -8.77 26.19 -6.69
N LEU A 12 -9.91 26.84 -6.46
CA LEU A 12 -10.99 26.33 -5.61
C LEU A 12 -11.55 24.99 -6.11
N ASP A 13 -11.76 24.85 -7.43
CA ASP A 13 -12.26 23.62 -8.05
C ASP A 13 -11.26 22.47 -7.89
N VAL A 14 -9.95 22.76 -7.88
CA VAL A 14 -8.89 21.77 -7.61
C VAL A 14 -8.93 21.30 -6.16
N TRP A 15 -9.15 22.21 -5.21
CA TRP A 15 -9.24 21.89 -3.79
C TRP A 15 -10.52 21.10 -3.45
N ASP A 16 -11.65 21.44 -4.05
CA ASP A 16 -12.92 20.70 -3.86
C ASP A 16 -12.82 19.26 -4.41
N VAL A 17 -12.14 19.06 -5.54
CA VAL A 17 -11.86 17.71 -6.07
C VAL A 17 -10.95 16.91 -5.12
N LEU A 18 -9.99 17.57 -4.46
CA LEU A 18 -9.10 16.90 -3.51
C LEU A 18 -9.84 16.50 -2.23
N ILE A 19 -10.68 17.38 -1.68
CA ILE A 19 -11.45 17.13 -0.44
C ILE A 19 -12.53 16.06 -0.67
N THR A 20 -13.20 16.06 -1.82
CA THR A 20 -14.20 15.03 -2.15
C THR A 20 -13.60 13.64 -2.31
N GLN A 21 -12.31 13.53 -2.63
CA GLN A 21 -11.61 12.24 -2.61
C GLN A 21 -11.13 11.85 -1.22
N ILE A 22 -10.90 12.82 -0.33
CA ILE A 22 -10.62 12.56 1.08
C ILE A 22 -11.88 12.05 1.76
N THR A 23 -13.05 12.67 1.58
CA THR A 23 -14.28 12.21 2.27
C THR A 23 -15.01 11.07 1.57
N LYS A 24 -14.39 10.44 0.56
CA LYS A 24 -14.99 9.32 -0.15
C LYS A 24 -14.95 8.07 0.73
N ALA A 25 -16.14 7.47 0.90
CA ALA A 25 -16.34 6.15 1.50
C ALA A 25 -15.32 5.10 1.00
N GLY A 26 -14.54 4.54 1.92
CA GLY A 26 -13.49 3.54 1.69
C GLY A 26 -12.15 4.11 1.20
N SER A 27 -11.96 5.43 1.18
CA SER A 27 -10.69 6.03 0.79
C SER A 27 -9.70 6.13 1.96
N ILE A 28 -8.40 6.25 1.64
CA ILE A 28 -7.37 6.49 2.66
C ILE A 28 -7.60 7.84 3.35
N GLY A 29 -8.12 8.84 2.63
CA GLY A 29 -8.38 10.15 3.21
C GLY A 29 -9.52 10.12 4.23
N GLU A 30 -10.57 9.32 3.98
CA GLU A 30 -11.74 9.24 4.85
C GLU A 30 -11.31 8.53 6.12
N LEU A 31 -10.53 7.47 5.97
CA LEU A 31 -9.93 6.80 7.09
C LEU A 31 -9.00 7.70 7.90
N LEU A 32 -8.17 8.54 7.28
CA LEU A 32 -7.35 9.48 8.03
C LEU A 32 -8.18 10.57 8.74
N ASP A 33 -9.32 10.95 8.20
CA ASP A 33 -10.27 11.90 8.79
C ASP A 33 -11.07 11.26 9.94
N ASP A 34 -11.63 10.06 9.73
CA ASP A 34 -12.36 9.25 10.71
C ASP A 34 -11.50 8.92 11.93
N TYR A 35 -10.21 8.70 11.72
CA TYR A 35 -9.24 8.43 12.78
C TYR A 35 -8.44 9.68 13.20
N ALA A 36 -8.84 10.87 12.77
CA ALA A 36 -8.25 12.11 13.24
C ALA A 36 -8.46 12.27 14.76
N GLY A 37 -7.35 12.23 15.51
CA GLY A 37 -7.38 12.30 16.98
C GLY A 37 -7.46 10.94 17.69
N HIS A 38 -7.57 9.84 16.96
CA HIS A 38 -7.43 8.49 17.51
C HIS A 38 -5.95 8.13 17.72
N GLN A 39 -5.68 7.37 18.79
CA GLN A 39 -4.34 6.85 19.03
C GLN A 39 -4.08 5.66 18.07
N LEU A 40 -3.19 5.89 17.10
CA LEU A 40 -2.72 4.82 16.21
C LEU A 40 -1.83 3.84 16.99
N THR A 41 -2.07 2.55 16.81
CA THR A 41 -1.22 1.51 17.41
C THR A 41 -0.18 1.06 16.38
N PRO A 42 1.11 1.00 16.72
CA PRO A 42 2.12 0.45 15.81
C PRO A 42 1.73 -0.97 15.37
N TYR A 43 1.77 -1.21 14.07
CA TYR A 43 1.60 -2.53 13.49
C TYR A 43 2.96 -3.04 13.02
N SER A 44 3.27 -4.28 13.37
CA SER A 44 4.42 -5.00 12.84
C SER A 44 4.06 -6.46 12.66
N TYR A 45 4.48 -7.01 11.53
CA TYR A 45 4.29 -8.42 11.20
C TYR A 45 5.61 -8.98 10.67
N GLY A 46 5.91 -10.22 11.02
CA GLY A 46 7.13 -10.91 10.62
C GLY A 46 8.34 -10.73 11.53
N PRO A 47 9.49 -11.35 11.19
CA PRO A 47 9.69 -12.18 10.00
C PRO A 47 8.84 -13.45 10.07
N THR A 48 8.08 -13.72 9.02
CA THR A 48 7.27 -14.94 8.91
C THR A 48 7.47 -15.53 7.53
N ASN A 49 7.70 -16.84 7.49
CA ASN A 49 7.92 -17.55 6.24
C ASN A 49 6.62 -17.56 5.42
N LEU A 50 6.62 -16.84 4.31
CA LEU A 50 5.52 -16.81 3.36
C LEU A 50 5.85 -17.75 2.21
N ALA A 51 5.06 -18.82 2.10
CA ALA A 51 5.26 -19.86 1.10
C ALA A 51 5.33 -19.28 -0.32
N GLY A 52 6.14 -19.90 -1.18
CA GLY A 52 6.12 -19.62 -2.61
C GLY A 52 5.11 -20.51 -3.35
N PRO A 53 4.29 -20.00 -4.30
CA PRO A 53 3.67 -18.67 -4.33
C PRO A 53 2.53 -18.57 -3.29
N GLY A 54 2.55 -17.52 -2.49
CA GLY A 54 1.64 -17.36 -1.35
C GLY A 54 1.23 -15.91 -1.15
N SER A 55 0.21 -15.69 -0.32
CA SER A 55 -0.26 -14.35 0.01
C SER A 55 -0.58 -14.21 1.49
N TYR A 56 -0.32 -13.03 2.03
CA TYR A 56 -0.73 -12.64 3.38
C TYR A 56 -1.70 -11.47 3.31
N ILE A 57 -2.81 -11.57 4.05
CA ILE A 57 -3.80 -10.51 4.21
C ILE A 57 -3.60 -9.91 5.61
N PRO A 58 -3.16 -8.65 5.73
CA PRO A 58 -3.11 -7.96 7.01
C PRO A 58 -4.52 -7.76 7.59
N PRO A 59 -4.65 -7.55 8.92
CA PRO A 59 -5.92 -7.21 9.52
C PRO A 59 -6.54 -5.97 8.85
N ALA A 60 -7.88 -5.91 8.83
CA ALA A 60 -8.60 -4.72 8.40
C ALA A 60 -8.19 -3.49 9.23
N ASN A 61 -8.40 -2.29 8.68
CA ASN A 61 -8.05 -1.02 9.31
C ASN A 61 -6.55 -0.90 9.63
N THR A 62 -5.70 -1.50 8.78
CA THR A 62 -4.24 -1.40 8.90
C THR A 62 -3.68 -0.59 7.74
N ILE A 63 -2.79 0.36 8.02
CA ILE A 63 -1.98 1.00 7.00
C ILE A 63 -0.56 0.44 7.12
N VAL A 64 -0.08 -0.21 6.06
CA VAL A 64 1.32 -0.63 5.96
C VAL A 64 2.10 0.47 5.25
N PHE A 65 3.23 0.87 5.83
CA PHE A 65 4.13 1.87 5.27
C PHE A 65 5.28 1.23 4.49
N ILE A 66 5.77 0.12 5.02
CA ILE A 66 6.93 -0.58 4.49
C ILE A 66 6.63 -2.08 4.53
N ALA A 67 6.90 -2.75 3.42
CA ALA A 67 6.84 -4.19 3.31
C ALA A 67 8.14 -4.71 2.69
N HIS A 68 8.70 -5.75 3.30
CA HIS A 68 9.89 -6.45 2.82
C HIS A 68 9.58 -7.91 2.56
N LEU A 69 10.06 -8.42 1.43
CA LEU A 69 10.19 -9.83 1.16
C LEU A 69 11.69 -10.16 1.12
N VAL A 70 12.17 -10.97 2.06
CA VAL A 70 13.61 -11.21 2.28
C VAL A 70 13.95 -12.68 2.13
N GLY A 71 15.03 -13.00 1.41
CA GLY A 71 15.60 -14.35 1.35
C GLY A 71 16.87 -14.45 0.52
N ALA A 72 17.52 -15.62 0.60
CA ALA A 72 18.89 -15.83 0.11
C ALA A 72 19.06 -15.80 -1.42
N SER A 73 17.99 -15.72 -2.21
CA SER A 73 18.09 -15.65 -3.67
C SER A 73 16.83 -15.06 -4.29
N ILE A 74 16.71 -13.72 -4.31
CA ILE A 74 15.63 -13.06 -5.03
C ILE A 74 16.17 -12.55 -6.39
N THR A 75 16.07 -13.39 -7.43
CA THR A 75 16.50 -13.02 -8.79
C THR A 75 15.66 -11.86 -9.34
N GLU A 76 16.23 -11.03 -10.22
CA GLU A 76 15.72 -9.70 -10.65
C GLU A 76 14.25 -9.67 -11.12
N ASP A 77 13.68 -10.79 -11.60
CA ASP A 77 12.27 -10.89 -12.04
C ASP A 77 11.25 -11.24 -10.93
N GLY A 78 11.68 -11.24 -9.67
CA GLY A 78 10.84 -11.60 -8.54
C GLY A 78 9.62 -10.71 -8.32
N LYS A 79 8.47 -11.34 -8.22
CA LYS A 79 7.15 -10.70 -8.14
C LYS A 79 6.77 -10.51 -6.66
N PHE A 80 6.77 -9.29 -6.13
CA PHE A 80 6.28 -8.99 -4.78
C PHE A 80 5.29 -7.83 -4.84
N TYR A 81 4.01 -8.13 -4.65
CA TYR A 81 2.92 -7.21 -4.96
C TYR A 81 2.02 -6.92 -3.77
N PHE A 82 1.45 -5.72 -3.76
CA PHE A 82 0.26 -5.38 -3.01
C PHE A 82 -0.94 -5.28 -3.97
N TYR A 83 -1.99 -6.06 -3.73
CA TYR A 83 -3.08 -6.27 -4.70
C TYR A 83 -4.39 -6.70 -4.01
N ASP A 84 -5.54 -6.56 -4.70
CA ASP A 84 -6.88 -6.98 -4.21
C ASP A 84 -7.25 -8.42 -4.67
N GLY A 85 -6.60 -8.94 -5.71
CA GLY A 85 -6.93 -10.20 -6.35
C GLY A 85 -6.96 -10.08 -7.87
N ASP A 86 -7.48 -8.96 -8.36
CA ASP A 86 -7.66 -8.66 -9.78
C ASP A 86 -6.67 -7.58 -10.25
N ASN A 87 -6.30 -6.65 -9.38
CA ASN A 87 -5.50 -5.47 -9.68
C ASN A 87 -4.26 -5.38 -8.80
N ILE A 88 -3.10 -5.19 -9.41
CA ILE A 88 -1.86 -4.85 -8.70
C ILE A 88 -1.86 -3.33 -8.46
N PHE A 89 -1.79 -2.94 -7.19
CA PHE A 89 -1.73 -1.52 -6.79
C PHE A 89 -0.30 -1.02 -6.68
N LEU A 90 0.59 -1.87 -6.13
CA LEU A 90 1.99 -1.53 -5.95
C LEU A 90 2.85 -2.77 -6.17
N ASP A 91 3.98 -2.55 -6.82
CA ASP A 91 5.04 -3.54 -7.02
C ASP A 91 6.29 -3.10 -6.26
N ALA A 92 7.01 -4.08 -5.73
CA ALA A 92 8.23 -3.87 -5.00
C ALA A 92 9.39 -3.52 -5.94
N TYR A 93 10.22 -2.59 -5.50
CA TYR A 93 11.48 -2.35 -6.17
C TYR A 93 12.58 -3.26 -5.59
N VAL A 94 13.57 -3.56 -6.42
CA VAL A 94 14.82 -4.20 -6.00
C VAL A 94 15.87 -3.13 -5.82
N ASN A 95 16.51 -3.11 -4.66
CA ASN A 95 17.76 -2.38 -4.54
C ASN A 95 18.85 -3.21 -5.23
N LYS A 96 19.46 -2.69 -6.30
CA LYS A 96 20.54 -3.41 -7.02
C LYS A 96 21.72 -3.81 -6.13
N ASN A 97 21.92 -3.11 -5.02
CA ASN A 97 22.97 -3.40 -4.05
C ASN A 97 22.58 -4.48 -3.01
N ASP A 98 21.30 -4.87 -2.95
CA ASP A 98 20.77 -5.87 -2.03
C ASP A 98 19.78 -6.80 -2.77
N GLN A 99 20.34 -7.82 -3.44
CA GLN A 99 19.60 -8.81 -4.23
C GLN A 99 18.80 -9.80 -3.36
N TYR A 100 18.82 -9.63 -2.03
CA TYR A 100 18.18 -10.52 -1.08
C TYR A 100 16.88 -9.95 -0.51
N CYS A 101 16.52 -8.72 -0.90
CA CYS A 101 15.37 -8.02 -0.36
C CYS A 101 14.57 -7.30 -1.47
N ARG A 102 13.25 -7.50 -1.47
CA ARG A 102 12.32 -6.64 -2.21
C ARG A 102 11.55 -5.78 -1.25
N THR A 103 11.46 -4.49 -1.57
CA THR A 103 10.85 -3.52 -0.68
C THR A 103 9.74 -2.77 -1.39
N MET A 104 8.61 -2.62 -0.70
CA MET A 104 7.58 -1.64 -1.02
C MET A 104 7.59 -0.56 0.05
N VAL A 105 7.52 0.70 -0.39
CA VAL A 105 7.31 1.86 0.49
C VAL A 105 6.15 2.64 -0.08
N GLY A 106 5.12 2.86 0.73
CA GLY A 106 3.91 3.55 0.30
C GLY A 106 2.85 3.56 1.39
N LEU A 107 1.69 4.17 1.14
CA LEU A 107 0.54 4.10 2.03
C LEU A 107 -0.38 2.98 1.55
N MET A 108 -0.18 1.77 2.06
CA MET A 108 -0.94 0.58 1.66
C MET A 108 -2.05 0.32 2.66
N PHE A 109 -3.26 0.77 2.34
CA PHE A 109 -4.42 0.56 3.18
C PHE A 109 -4.98 -0.86 3.02
N CYS A 110 -5.08 -1.58 4.15
CA CYS A 110 -5.55 -2.94 4.23
C CYS A 110 -6.94 -2.95 4.88
N ASP A 111 -7.94 -3.27 4.08
CA ASP A 111 -9.35 -3.39 4.47
C ASP A 111 -9.72 -4.82 4.92
N GLY A 112 -8.73 -5.71 5.02
CA GLY A 112 -8.92 -7.14 5.29
C GLY A 112 -9.14 -7.99 4.05
N THR A 113 -9.01 -7.42 2.84
CA THR A 113 -9.07 -8.14 1.57
C THR A 113 -7.78 -7.98 0.74
N ASN A 114 -7.18 -6.79 0.80
CA ASN A 114 -5.90 -6.50 0.16
C ASN A 114 -4.75 -7.34 0.74
N LYS A 115 -3.81 -7.75 -0.11
CA LYS A 115 -2.81 -8.77 0.22
C LYS A 115 -1.44 -8.46 -0.32
N PHE A 116 -0.44 -8.95 0.41
CA PHE A 116 0.95 -9.01 0.01
C PHE A 116 1.24 -10.39 -0.58
N SER A 117 1.60 -10.47 -1.86
CA SER A 117 1.90 -11.75 -2.54
C SER A 117 3.40 -11.98 -2.67
N ASN A 118 3.87 -13.10 -2.13
CA ASN A 118 5.09 -13.73 -2.60
C ASN A 118 4.79 -14.41 -3.95
N GLY A 119 5.08 -13.73 -5.05
CA GLY A 119 4.95 -14.26 -6.40
C GLY A 119 6.18 -15.06 -6.86
N LEU A 120 7.12 -15.37 -5.96
CA LEU A 120 8.24 -16.27 -6.22
C LEU A 120 7.86 -17.73 -5.97
N VAL A 121 8.60 -18.64 -6.59
CA VAL A 121 8.41 -20.09 -6.44
C VAL A 121 8.91 -20.64 -5.11
N THR A 122 9.76 -19.90 -4.40
CA THR A 122 10.32 -20.30 -3.12
C THR A 122 9.79 -19.45 -1.97
N ASP A 123 9.84 -20.03 -0.78
CA ASP A 123 9.43 -19.36 0.44
C ASP A 123 10.41 -18.23 0.79
N HIS A 124 9.85 -17.12 1.27
CA HIS A 124 10.61 -15.95 1.69
C HIS A 124 9.99 -15.35 2.94
N ASN A 125 10.81 -14.66 3.73
CA ASN A 125 10.32 -14.00 4.93
C ASN A 125 9.61 -12.70 4.57
N LEU A 126 8.32 -12.62 4.91
CA LEU A 126 7.56 -11.38 4.86
C LEU A 126 7.77 -10.61 6.16
N ILE A 127 8.05 -9.31 6.04
CA ILE A 127 8.14 -8.36 7.15
C ILE A 127 7.32 -7.12 6.75
N LEU A 128 6.39 -6.69 7.62
CA LEU A 128 5.56 -5.51 7.41
C LEU A 128 5.69 -4.55 8.59
N HIS A 129 5.71 -3.26 8.30
CA HIS A 129 5.68 -2.19 9.30
C HIS A 129 4.60 -1.17 8.94
N GLY A 130 3.81 -0.78 9.93
CA GLY A 130 2.65 0.05 9.73
C GLY A 130 2.04 0.57 11.01
N VAL A 131 0.76 0.92 10.91
CA VAL A 131 -0.13 1.23 12.03
C VAL A 131 -1.45 0.52 11.84
N THR A 132 -2.09 0.16 12.95
CA THR A 132 -3.45 -0.34 12.97
C THR A 132 -4.31 0.61 13.78
N MET A 133 -5.54 0.76 13.33
CA MET A 133 -6.57 1.54 13.99
C MET A 133 -7.48 0.58 14.73
N ALA A 134 -7.65 0.82 16.04
CA ALA A 134 -8.55 0.06 16.90
C ALA A 134 -10.02 0.44 16.67
#